data_AF-A0A9W7Y9I6-F1
#
_entry.id   AF-A0A9W7Y9I6-F1
#
_cell.length_a   1.000
_cell.length_b   1.000
_cell.length_c   1.000
_cell.angle_alpha   90.00
_cell.angle_beta   90.00
_cell.angle_gamma   90.00
#
_symmetry.space_group_name_H-M   'P 1'
#
loop_
_entity.id
_entity.type
_entity.pdbx_description
1 polymer ?
#
loop_
_entity_poly.entity_id
_entity_poly.type
_entity_poly.pdbx_seq_one_letter_code
_entity_poly.pdbx_strand_id
1 'polypeptide(L)'
;MPQHLVQPREVLGLGMERLMAFHSMLAPSAEEHGLEYWNSAIAESFCDSGSVRLDFGAQSYDMPVATAGWFYHRLFSEGAVVSIHIALNDPSVHRLPNQASIISFHGVLMTTTYTGGRRVLETGELRVIFDHAFYIRVWAFTSNDAGICMPRKRPSGSDDAFIRTADATIARILDWPKDPPAPRRRKSAHGKQQPDEFPLPACALQHLEIATTMGLMQDLIRVQIQNPDSDMDVLSLWMATVNPKPLAAQPSTRTATTERKRQRR
;
A
#
# COMPACT_ATOMS: atom_id res chain seq x y z
N MET A 1 31.37 23.74 6.51
CA MET A 1 30.41 23.04 7.41
C MET A 1 30.70 21.55 7.31
N PRO A 2 31.22 20.88 8.35
CA PRO A 2 31.45 19.44 8.31
C PRO A 2 30.08 18.73 8.24
N GLN A 3 29.90 17.90 7.21
CA GLN A 3 28.72 17.06 7.04
C GLN A 3 28.76 15.98 8.14
N HIS A 4 27.97 16.15 9.20
CA HIS A 4 27.76 15.09 10.17
C HIS A 4 27.07 13.92 9.46
N LEU A 5 27.83 12.85 9.23
CA LEU A 5 27.31 11.61 8.66
C LEU A 5 26.39 10.93 9.69
N VAL A 6 25.08 11.11 9.54
CA VAL A 6 24.03 10.44 10.34
C VAL A 6 24.31 8.95 10.43
N GLN A 7 24.46 8.40 11.63
CA GLN A 7 24.83 7.00 11.85
C GLN A 7 23.69 6.03 11.41
N PRO A 8 23.96 4.81 10.90
CA PRO A 8 22.88 3.91 10.48
C PRO A 8 21.98 3.52 11.67
N ARG A 9 22.58 3.53 12.88
CA ARG A 9 21.86 3.35 14.15
C ARG A 9 20.88 4.49 14.43
N GLU A 10 21.21 5.73 14.09
CA GLU A 10 20.31 6.88 14.26
C GLU A 10 19.13 6.79 13.30
N VAL A 11 19.38 6.39 12.05
CA VAL A 11 18.32 6.11 11.05
C VAL A 11 17.37 5.02 11.53
N LEU A 12 17.92 3.90 12.04
CA LEU A 12 17.12 2.81 12.61
C LEU A 12 16.40 3.22 13.89
N GLY A 13 16.92 4.16 14.67
CA GLY A 13 16.23 4.67 15.84
C GLY A 13 15.09 5.61 15.46
N LEU A 14 15.45 6.81 15.01
CA LEU A 14 14.53 7.92 14.79
C LEU A 14 13.59 7.68 13.60
N GLY A 15 14.11 7.11 12.50
CA GLY A 15 13.30 6.78 11.34
C GLY A 15 12.28 5.68 11.64
N MET A 16 12.69 4.65 12.40
CA MET A 16 11.76 3.60 12.82
C MET A 16 10.72 4.14 13.80
N GLU A 17 11.10 4.99 14.74
CA GLU A 17 10.16 5.62 15.67
C GLU A 17 9.07 6.39 14.91
N ARG A 18 9.45 7.18 13.89
CA ARG A 18 8.49 7.88 13.03
C ARG A 18 7.60 6.92 12.25
N LEU A 19 8.19 5.88 11.65
CA LEU A 19 7.43 4.88 10.88
C LEU A 19 6.42 4.14 11.76
N MET A 20 6.82 3.73 12.95
CA MET A 20 5.95 3.03 13.90
C MET A 20 4.87 3.96 14.47
N ALA A 21 5.17 5.25 14.69
CA ALA A 21 4.15 6.24 15.05
C ALA A 21 3.09 6.35 13.94
N PHE A 22 3.51 6.44 12.68
CA PHE A 22 2.59 6.43 11.54
C PHE A 22 1.73 5.17 11.48
N HIS A 23 2.35 3.99 11.60
CA HIS A 23 1.62 2.72 11.58
C HIS A 23 0.66 2.56 12.76
N SER A 24 1.00 3.13 13.92
CA SER A 24 0.13 3.10 15.10
C SER A 24 -1.16 3.88 14.89
N MET A 25 -1.15 4.93 14.07
CA MET A 25 -2.36 5.68 13.73
C MET A 25 -3.32 4.90 12.81
N LEU A 26 -2.80 3.87 12.12
CA LEU A 26 -3.61 2.98 11.29
C LEU A 26 -4.23 1.82 12.09
N ALA A 27 -3.86 1.68 13.36
CA ALA A 27 -4.33 0.63 14.26
C ALA A 27 -5.82 0.83 14.66
N PRO A 28 -6.44 -0.13 15.37
CA PRO A 28 -7.88 -0.11 15.66
C PRO A 28 -8.29 1.15 16.43
N SER A 29 -9.46 1.70 16.10
CA SER A 29 -10.10 2.97 16.55
C SER A 29 -10.02 4.14 15.56
N ALA A 30 -9.43 3.93 14.39
CA ALA A 30 -9.29 4.98 13.38
C ALA A 30 -10.59 5.41 12.65
N GLU A 31 -11.67 4.64 12.78
CA GLU A 31 -12.99 4.90 12.17
C GLU A 31 -13.68 6.15 12.76
N GLU A 32 -13.33 6.57 13.99
CA GLU A 32 -13.94 7.73 14.66
C GLU A 32 -13.26 9.07 14.30
N HIS A 33 -12.20 9.03 13.49
CA HIS A 33 -11.38 10.20 13.23
C HIS A 33 -11.78 10.95 11.96
N GLY A 34 -12.08 12.24 12.12
CA GLY A 34 -12.41 13.14 11.01
C GLY A 34 -11.20 13.53 10.15
N LEU A 35 -11.45 14.22 9.05
CA LEU A 35 -10.43 14.64 8.10
C LEU A 35 -9.28 15.46 8.74
N GLU A 36 -9.59 16.34 9.69
CA GLU A 36 -8.57 17.17 10.36
C GLU A 36 -7.54 16.33 11.13
N TYR A 37 -8.00 15.25 11.77
CA TYR A 37 -7.11 14.28 12.41
C TYR A 37 -6.17 13.66 11.38
N TRP A 38 -6.70 13.19 10.25
CA TRP A 38 -5.88 12.54 9.22
C TRP A 38 -4.87 13.49 8.58
N ASN A 39 -5.25 14.75 8.35
CA ASN A 39 -4.33 15.75 7.84
C ASN A 39 -3.19 16.02 8.85
N SER A 40 -3.51 16.10 10.14
CA SER A 40 -2.52 16.32 11.21
C SER A 40 -1.58 15.12 11.35
N ALA A 41 -2.14 13.91 11.39
CA ALA A 41 -1.42 12.65 11.41
C ALA A 41 -0.39 12.54 10.27
N ILE A 42 -0.83 12.88 9.06
CA ILE A 42 0.04 12.88 7.88
C ILE A 42 1.14 13.94 8.00
N ALA A 43 0.81 15.17 8.41
CA ALA A 43 1.79 16.25 8.60
C ALA A 43 2.83 15.94 9.69
N GLU A 44 2.46 15.20 10.73
CA GLU A 44 3.39 14.78 11.79
C GLU A 44 4.37 13.70 11.33
N SER A 45 4.00 12.91 10.32
CA SER A 45 4.76 11.73 9.89
C SER A 45 5.55 11.97 8.60
N PHE A 46 5.02 12.77 7.68
CA PHE A 46 5.54 12.98 6.33
C PHE A 46 6.06 14.40 6.14
N CYS A 47 7.00 14.56 5.20
CA CYS A 47 7.37 15.89 4.72
C CYS A 47 6.36 16.38 3.67
N ASP A 48 6.19 17.69 3.53
CA ASP A 48 5.21 18.29 2.61
C ASP A 48 5.37 17.88 1.14
N SER A 49 6.61 17.59 0.74
CA SER A 49 6.96 17.16 -0.62
C SER A 49 6.97 15.65 -0.80
N GLY A 50 6.51 14.89 0.19
CA GLY A 50 6.55 13.45 0.18
C GLY A 50 5.45 12.80 -0.65
N SER A 51 5.54 11.48 -0.79
CA SER A 51 4.51 10.67 -1.42
C SER A 51 4.33 9.29 -0.79
N VAL A 52 3.13 8.74 -1.01
CA VAL A 52 2.72 7.38 -0.63
C VAL A 52 2.51 6.62 -1.93
N ARG A 53 3.32 5.59 -2.15
CA ARG A 53 3.26 4.74 -3.34
C ARG A 53 2.74 3.35 -2.99
N LEU A 54 1.79 2.89 -3.80
CA LEU A 54 1.19 1.56 -3.68
C LEU A 54 1.29 0.86 -5.04
N ASP A 55 2.02 -0.25 -5.09
CA ASP A 55 2.14 -1.09 -6.28
C ASP A 55 1.36 -2.40 -6.08
N PHE A 56 0.40 -2.67 -6.96
CA PHE A 56 -0.40 -3.90 -6.97
C PHE A 56 -0.22 -4.62 -8.31
N GLY A 57 0.75 -5.53 -8.37
CA GLY A 57 1.10 -6.23 -9.60
C GLY A 57 1.55 -5.27 -10.72
N ALA A 58 0.75 -5.12 -11.77
CA ALA A 58 1.05 -4.24 -12.90
C ALA A 58 0.62 -2.77 -12.69
N GLN A 59 -0.18 -2.50 -11.65
CA GLN A 59 -0.68 -1.16 -11.35
C GLN A 59 0.19 -0.49 -10.28
N SER A 60 0.47 0.79 -10.49
CA SER A 60 1.28 1.61 -9.59
C SER A 60 0.58 2.94 -9.38
N TYR A 61 0.36 3.29 -8.12
CA TYR A 61 -0.27 4.53 -7.71
C TYR A 61 0.70 5.34 -6.87
N ASP A 62 0.92 6.60 -7.24
CA ASP A 62 1.78 7.52 -6.51
C ASP A 62 0.93 8.69 -6.03
N MET A 63 0.70 8.74 -4.72
CA MET A 63 -0.18 9.71 -4.09
C MET A 63 0.67 10.76 -3.37
N PRO A 64 0.57 12.05 -3.77
CA PRO A 64 1.20 13.14 -3.04
C PRO A 64 0.67 13.23 -1.60
N VAL A 65 1.55 13.51 -0.65
CA VAL A 65 1.23 13.67 0.79
C VAL A 65 0.10 14.69 1.01
N ALA A 66 0.03 15.74 0.19
CA ALA A 66 -1.03 16.75 0.23
C ALA A 66 -2.46 16.18 0.10
N THR A 67 -2.62 14.98 -0.47
CA THR A 67 -3.93 14.32 -0.61
C THR A 67 -4.06 13.04 0.22
N ALA A 68 -3.02 12.65 0.96
CA ALA A 68 -2.98 11.43 1.74
C ALA A 68 -3.96 11.45 2.93
N GLY A 69 -4.14 12.59 3.59
CA GLY A 69 -5.11 12.71 4.69
C GLY A 69 -6.55 12.42 4.24
N TRP A 70 -6.93 12.95 3.07
CA TRP A 70 -8.23 12.65 2.43
C TRP A 70 -8.37 11.18 2.06
N PHE A 71 -7.31 10.57 1.54
CA PHE A 71 -7.30 9.14 1.21
C PHE A 71 -7.60 8.28 2.43
N TYR A 72 -6.84 8.45 3.52
CA TYR A 72 -7.06 7.66 4.74
C TYR A 72 -8.42 7.96 5.36
N HIS A 73 -8.83 9.23 5.41
CA HIS A 73 -10.18 9.56 5.86
C HIS A 73 -11.26 8.80 5.09
N ARG A 74 -11.22 8.78 3.75
CA ARG A 74 -12.19 8.04 2.93
C ARG A 74 -12.08 6.53 3.07
N LEU A 75 -10.85 6.02 3.16
CA LEU A 75 -10.60 4.59 3.33
C LEU A 75 -11.26 4.06 4.61
N PHE A 76 -11.15 4.80 5.72
CA PHE A 76 -11.76 4.41 7.00
C PHE A 76 -13.27 4.73 7.06
N SER A 77 -13.70 5.94 6.64
CA SER A 77 -15.11 6.37 6.74
C SER A 77 -16.05 5.76 5.69
N GLU A 78 -15.63 5.67 4.43
CA GLU A 78 -16.45 5.17 3.31
C GLU A 78 -16.07 3.74 2.92
N GLY A 79 -14.77 3.43 2.96
CA GLY A 79 -14.24 2.10 2.64
C GLY A 79 -14.49 1.05 3.73
N ALA A 80 -15.02 1.50 4.88
CA ALA A 80 -15.34 0.69 6.05
C ALA A 80 -14.14 -0.12 6.56
N VAL A 81 -12.93 0.45 6.42
CA VAL A 81 -11.71 -0.08 7.04
C VAL A 81 -11.72 0.27 8.52
N VAL A 82 -11.44 -0.74 9.34
CA VAL A 82 -11.39 -0.62 10.81
C VAL A 82 -9.95 -0.42 11.29
N SER A 83 -9.00 -1.08 10.62
CA SER A 83 -7.59 -1.03 10.98
C SER A 83 -6.72 -1.54 9.84
N ILE A 84 -5.51 -1.00 9.72
CA ILE A 84 -4.43 -1.54 8.89
C ILE A 84 -3.25 -1.83 9.81
N HIS A 85 -2.83 -3.09 9.85
CA HIS A 85 -1.66 -3.53 10.59
C HIS A 85 -0.53 -3.87 9.64
N ILE A 86 0.68 -3.42 9.93
CA ILE A 86 1.85 -3.66 9.09
C ILE A 86 2.91 -4.34 9.96
N ALA A 87 3.21 -5.60 9.64
CA ALA A 87 4.31 -6.33 10.25
C ALA A 87 5.56 -6.13 9.39
N LEU A 88 6.59 -5.54 10.00
CA LEU A 88 7.88 -5.27 9.38
C LEU A 88 8.86 -6.37 9.74
N ASN A 89 9.54 -6.93 8.74
CA ASN A 89 10.60 -7.92 8.92
C ASN A 89 11.86 -7.50 8.16
N ASP A 90 13.02 -8.00 8.61
CA ASP A 90 14.31 -7.89 7.93
C ASP A 90 14.66 -6.48 7.40
N PRO A 91 14.86 -5.46 8.26
CA PRO A 91 15.22 -4.13 7.83
C PRO A 91 16.65 -4.09 7.26
N SER A 92 16.78 -3.50 6.07
CA SER A 92 18.05 -3.16 5.44
C SER A 92 18.16 -1.64 5.28
N VAL A 93 19.30 -1.08 5.68
CA VAL A 93 19.49 0.38 5.68
C VAL A 93 20.50 0.77 4.62
N HIS A 94 20.09 1.68 3.75
CA HIS A 94 20.94 2.26 2.73
C HIS A 94 21.07 3.76 2.94
N ARG A 95 22.28 4.27 2.77
CA ARG A 95 22.56 5.70 2.81
C ARG A 95 22.73 6.22 1.41
N LEU A 96 22.06 7.33 1.10
CA LEU A 96 22.30 8.04 -0.13
C LEU A 96 23.30 9.20 0.09
N PRO A 97 24.13 9.54 -0.92
CA PRO A 97 25.10 10.64 -0.83
C PRO A 97 24.45 12.01 -0.56
N ASN A 98 23.18 12.17 -0.90
CA ASN A 98 22.39 13.39 -0.73
C ASN A 98 21.70 13.48 0.65
N GLN A 99 22.24 12.80 1.68
CA GLN A 99 21.75 12.81 3.06
C GLN A 99 20.31 12.27 3.26
N ALA A 100 19.71 11.65 2.25
CA ALA A 100 18.49 10.87 2.40
C ALA A 100 18.84 9.47 2.93
N SER A 101 18.03 8.98 3.87
CA SER A 101 18.21 7.65 4.45
C SER A 101 17.11 6.72 3.97
N ILE A 102 17.46 5.52 3.55
CA ILE A 102 16.50 4.52 3.06
C ILE A 102 16.47 3.36 4.05
N ILE A 103 15.29 2.92 4.41
CA ILE A 103 15.06 1.63 5.05
C ILE A 103 14.20 0.79 4.11
N SER A 104 14.69 -0.38 3.73
CA SER A 104 13.94 -1.36 2.94
C SER A 104 13.63 -2.57 3.82
N PHE A 105 12.38 -3.02 3.81
CA PHE A 105 11.90 -4.19 4.54
C PHE A 105 11.48 -5.24 3.53
N HIS A 106 12.06 -6.44 3.65
CA HIS A 106 11.71 -7.59 2.83
C HIS A 106 10.78 -8.50 3.64
N GLY A 107 9.71 -8.99 3.03
CA GLY A 107 8.75 -9.86 3.73
C GLY A 107 7.81 -9.09 4.68
N VAL A 108 7.29 -7.96 4.21
CA VAL A 108 6.27 -7.18 4.93
C VAL A 108 4.92 -7.86 4.78
N LEU A 109 4.15 -7.93 5.87
CA LEU A 109 2.75 -8.36 5.87
C LEU A 109 1.86 -7.19 6.26
N MET A 110 1.04 -6.71 5.33
CA MET A 110 0.00 -5.73 5.57
C MET A 110 -1.34 -6.43 5.73
N THR A 111 -2.06 -6.13 6.81
CA THR A 111 -3.38 -6.71 7.12
C THR A 111 -4.40 -5.59 7.26
N THR A 112 -5.30 -5.48 6.29
CA THR A 112 -6.42 -4.55 6.32
C THR A 112 -7.67 -5.27 6.81
N THR A 113 -8.25 -4.79 7.92
CA THR A 113 -9.49 -5.33 8.49
C THR A 113 -10.64 -4.40 8.18
N TYR A 114 -11.75 -4.97 7.70
CA TYR A 114 -12.96 -4.24 7.35
C TYR A 114 -14.07 -4.54 8.36
N THR A 115 -15.05 -3.64 8.41
CA THR A 115 -16.31 -3.89 9.10
C THR A 115 -16.95 -5.18 8.56
N GLY A 116 -17.58 -5.94 9.44
CA GLY A 116 -18.09 -7.27 9.11
C GLY A 116 -17.03 -8.39 9.09
N GLY A 117 -15.80 -8.11 9.50
CA GLY A 117 -14.77 -9.12 9.80
C GLY A 117 -14.02 -9.68 8.59
N ARG A 118 -14.23 -9.09 7.40
CA ARG A 118 -13.38 -9.35 6.22
C ARG A 118 -11.97 -8.84 6.51
N ARG A 119 -10.97 -9.61 6.08
CA ARG A 119 -9.56 -9.23 6.16
C ARG A 119 -8.90 -9.42 4.82
N VAL A 120 -8.10 -8.45 4.41
CA VAL A 120 -7.23 -8.52 3.24
C VAL A 120 -5.80 -8.60 3.76
N LEU A 121 -5.07 -9.62 3.33
CA LEU A 121 -3.70 -9.91 3.72
C LEU A 121 -2.82 -9.72 2.49
N GLU A 122 -1.86 -8.81 2.58
CA GLU A 122 -0.94 -8.50 1.49
C GLU A 122 0.49 -8.73 1.94
N THR A 123 1.21 -9.55 1.19
CA THR A 123 2.64 -9.78 1.40
C THR A 123 3.43 -8.99 0.38
N GLY A 124 4.56 -8.41 0.78
CA GLY A 124 5.27 -7.49 -0.09
C GLY A 124 6.59 -6.99 0.44
N GLU A 125 7.03 -5.89 -0.15
CA GLU A 125 8.21 -5.14 0.26
C GLU A 125 7.81 -3.71 0.61
N LEU A 126 8.41 -3.14 1.64
CA LEU A 126 8.23 -1.74 2.00
C LEU A 126 9.57 -1.02 1.88
N ARG A 127 9.59 0.05 1.09
CA ARG A 127 10.72 0.97 1.02
C ARG A 127 10.31 2.32 1.59
N VAL A 128 11.06 2.79 2.57
CA VAL A 128 10.85 4.08 3.22
C VAL A 128 12.07 4.97 3.00
N ILE A 129 11.86 6.19 2.54
CA ILE A 129 12.90 7.21 2.38
C ILE A 129 12.60 8.35 3.35
N PHE A 130 13.58 8.70 4.16
CA PHE A 130 13.51 9.79 5.12
C PHE A 130 14.29 11.01 4.64
N ASP A 131 13.80 12.20 5.00
CA ASP A 131 14.58 13.43 4.89
C ASP A 131 15.57 13.61 6.05
N HIS A 132 16.22 14.78 6.13
CA HIS A 132 17.22 15.07 7.16
C HIS A 132 16.65 15.21 8.57
N ALA A 133 15.34 15.49 8.69
CA ALA A 133 14.63 15.60 9.95
C ALA A 133 13.86 14.31 10.30
N PHE A 134 14.13 13.22 9.58
CA PHE A 134 13.47 11.92 9.73
C PHE A 134 11.96 11.94 9.46
N TYR A 135 11.47 12.93 8.71
CA TYR A 135 10.13 12.86 8.13
C TYR A 135 10.12 11.88 6.97
N ILE A 136 9.02 11.16 6.82
CA ILE A 136 8.82 10.23 5.72
C ILE A 136 8.67 11.06 4.43
N ARG A 137 9.62 10.91 3.52
CA ARG A 137 9.56 11.48 2.19
C ARG A 137 8.88 10.53 1.21
N VAL A 138 9.22 9.25 1.26
CA VAL A 138 8.56 8.24 0.42
C VAL A 138 8.20 7.07 1.28
N TRP A 139 6.93 6.65 1.21
CA TRP A 139 6.45 5.38 1.74
C TRP A 139 5.97 4.55 0.56
N ALA A 140 6.71 3.51 0.17
CA ALA A 140 6.41 2.74 -1.04
C ALA A 140 6.23 1.27 -0.70
N PHE A 141 5.00 0.78 -0.79
CA PHE A 141 4.66 -0.63 -0.59
C PHE A 141 4.40 -1.32 -1.94
N THR A 142 5.08 -2.43 -2.17
CA THR A 142 4.90 -3.26 -3.36
C THR A 142 4.30 -4.60 -2.95
N SER A 143 3.05 -4.84 -3.35
CA SER A 143 2.30 -6.06 -3.06
C SER A 143 2.73 -7.17 -4.04
N ASN A 144 3.23 -8.28 -3.50
CA ASN A 144 3.63 -9.47 -4.25
C ASN A 144 2.49 -10.49 -4.36
N ASP A 145 1.73 -10.67 -3.28
CA ASP A 145 0.59 -11.58 -3.21
C ASP A 145 -0.46 -11.04 -2.24
N ALA A 146 -1.73 -11.28 -2.55
CA ALA A 146 -2.87 -10.80 -1.77
C ALA A 146 -3.91 -11.91 -1.55
N GLY A 147 -4.34 -12.07 -0.30
CA GLY A 147 -5.33 -13.06 0.12
C GLY A 147 -6.51 -12.41 0.84
N ILE A 148 -7.74 -12.75 0.44
CA ILE A 148 -8.96 -12.29 1.13
C ILE A 148 -9.48 -13.38 2.06
N CYS A 149 -9.56 -13.05 3.34
CA CYS A 149 -10.11 -13.89 4.39
C CYS A 149 -11.49 -13.38 4.80
N MET A 150 -12.51 -14.22 4.63
CA MET A 150 -13.86 -13.96 5.13
C MET A 150 -14.04 -14.63 6.50
N PRO A 151 -14.75 -13.98 7.45
CA PRO A 151 -15.05 -14.61 8.71
C PRO A 151 -15.96 -15.80 8.42
N ARG A 152 -15.59 -16.96 8.96
CA ARG A 152 -16.46 -18.13 8.91
C ARG A 152 -17.71 -17.77 9.73
N LYS A 153 -18.89 -17.64 9.08
CA LYS A 153 -20.18 -17.57 9.79
C LYS A 153 -20.14 -18.66 10.86
N ARG A 154 -20.13 -18.28 12.14
CA ARG A 154 -20.11 -19.28 13.20
C ARG A 154 -21.38 -20.14 13.07
N PRO A 155 -21.30 -21.46 13.29
CA PRO A 155 -22.47 -22.18 13.74
C PRO A 155 -22.93 -21.49 15.04
N SER A 156 -24.22 -21.21 15.12
CA SER A 156 -24.94 -20.65 16.27
C SER A 156 -24.35 -21.02 17.64
N GLY A 157 -24.22 -20.03 18.52
CA GLY A 157 -24.10 -20.24 19.96
C GLY A 157 -22.76 -19.84 20.55
N SER A 158 -22.81 -18.83 21.43
CA SER A 158 -21.93 -18.59 22.57
C SER A 158 -20.44 -18.85 22.37
N ASP A 159 -19.70 -17.81 21.99
CA ASP A 159 -18.39 -17.57 22.62
C ASP A 159 -17.92 -16.16 22.24
N ASP A 160 -18.07 -15.23 23.18
CA ASP A 160 -17.44 -13.92 23.15
C ASP A 160 -15.90 -14.04 23.15
N ALA A 161 -15.33 -14.48 22.04
CA ALA A 161 -13.92 -14.32 21.73
C ALA A 161 -13.76 -12.98 21.01
N PHE A 162 -14.07 -11.90 21.73
CA PHE A 162 -13.94 -10.51 21.32
C PHE A 162 -12.47 -10.07 21.15
N ILE A 163 -11.49 -10.97 21.29
CA ILE A 163 -10.06 -10.65 21.26
C ILE A 163 -9.30 -11.80 20.56
N ARG A 164 -9.51 -11.96 19.25
CA ARG A 164 -8.45 -12.52 18.40
C ARG A 164 -7.75 -11.34 17.75
N THR A 165 -6.82 -10.75 18.51
CA THR A 165 -5.98 -9.62 18.10
C THR A 165 -5.39 -9.88 16.72
N ALA A 166 -5.23 -8.82 15.92
CA ALA A 166 -4.54 -8.89 14.64
C ALA A 166 -3.17 -9.58 14.82
N ASP A 167 -2.49 -9.32 15.94
CA ASP A 167 -1.23 -9.92 16.36
C ASP A 167 -1.28 -11.46 16.46
N ALA A 168 -2.36 -12.05 17.00
CA ALA A 168 -2.49 -13.51 17.07
C ALA A 168 -2.71 -14.14 15.68
N THR A 169 -3.26 -13.37 14.74
CA THR A 169 -3.41 -13.80 13.34
C THR A 169 -2.10 -13.66 12.59
N ILE A 170 -1.43 -12.52 12.76
CA ILE A 170 -0.11 -12.21 12.19
C ILE A 170 0.92 -13.23 12.68
N ALA A 171 1.04 -13.47 13.99
CA ALA A 171 1.97 -14.45 14.56
C ALA A 171 1.71 -15.86 14.01
N ARG A 172 0.45 -16.29 13.88
CA ARG A 172 0.11 -17.59 13.30
C ARG A 172 0.48 -17.73 11.82
N ILE A 173 0.41 -16.63 11.07
CA ILE A 173 0.78 -16.58 9.65
C ILE A 173 2.31 -16.57 9.51
N LEU A 174 3.00 -15.79 10.34
CA LEU A 174 4.46 -15.71 10.37
C LEU A 174 5.13 -17.00 10.87
N ASP A 175 4.48 -17.73 11.80
CA ASP A 175 4.94 -19.04 12.31
C ASP A 175 4.68 -20.23 11.35
N TRP A 176 4.21 -19.99 10.12
CA TRP A 176 3.82 -21.06 9.20
C TRP A 176 4.99 -21.57 8.34
N PRO A 177 5.54 -22.74 8.71
CA PRO A 177 5.72 -23.78 7.71
C PRO A 177 5.18 -25.10 8.27
N LYS A 178 3.95 -25.47 7.91
CA LYS A 178 3.46 -26.82 8.15
C LYS A 178 2.76 -27.33 6.89
N ASP A 179 3.09 -28.58 6.55
CA ASP A 179 2.65 -29.31 5.38
C ASP A 179 1.19 -29.00 5.01
N PRO A 180 0.89 -28.83 3.71
CA PRO A 180 -0.47 -28.53 3.27
C PRO A 180 -1.41 -29.62 3.79
N PRO A 181 -2.50 -29.27 4.50
CA PRO A 181 -3.44 -30.27 4.99
C PRO A 181 -4.03 -31.05 3.81
N ALA A 182 -4.14 -32.37 3.98
CA ALA A 182 -4.63 -33.27 2.94
C ALA A 182 -5.95 -32.76 2.31
N PRO A 183 -6.12 -32.88 0.98
CA PRO A 183 -7.25 -32.29 0.27
C PRO A 183 -8.57 -32.87 0.76
N ARG A 184 -9.35 -32.06 1.50
CA ARG A 184 -10.74 -32.39 1.86
C ARG A 184 -11.67 -32.03 0.70
N ARG A 185 -12.37 -33.06 0.20
CA ARG A 185 -13.39 -32.98 -0.85
C ARG A 185 -14.53 -32.04 -0.39
N ARG A 186 -14.57 -30.80 -0.89
CA ARG A 186 -15.65 -29.84 -0.59
C ARG A 186 -16.89 -30.14 -1.43
N LYS A 187 -18.04 -30.32 -0.77
CA LYS A 187 -19.36 -30.19 -1.40
C LYS A 187 -19.58 -28.70 -1.69
N SER A 188 -19.88 -28.37 -2.94
CA SER A 188 -20.11 -27.00 -3.41
C SER A 188 -21.40 -26.44 -2.80
N ALA A 189 -21.26 -25.57 -1.80
CA ALA A 189 -22.36 -24.71 -1.36
C ALA A 189 -22.37 -23.45 -2.23
N HIS A 190 -23.49 -23.24 -2.93
CA HIS A 190 -23.80 -22.09 -3.76
C HIS A 190 -23.83 -20.77 -2.96
N GLY A 191 -23.55 -19.68 -3.68
CA GLY A 191 -23.57 -18.32 -3.15
C GLY A 191 -22.18 -17.69 -3.00
N LYS A 192 -21.29 -17.86 -3.99
CA LYS A 192 -20.07 -17.05 -4.05
C LYS A 192 -20.46 -15.64 -4.47
N GLN A 193 -20.60 -14.74 -3.50
CA GLN A 193 -20.32 -13.33 -3.74
C GLN A 193 -18.94 -13.31 -4.40
N GLN A 194 -18.81 -12.68 -5.58
CA GLN A 194 -17.49 -12.59 -6.19
C GLN A 194 -16.57 -11.94 -5.16
N PRO A 195 -15.43 -12.55 -4.82
CA PRO A 195 -14.43 -11.83 -4.05
C PRO A 195 -14.11 -10.58 -4.86
N ASP A 196 -14.10 -9.41 -4.23
CA ASP A 196 -13.60 -8.21 -4.92
C ASP A 196 -12.24 -8.58 -5.52
N GLU A 197 -12.06 -8.28 -6.80
CA GLU A 197 -10.85 -8.65 -7.53
C GLU A 197 -9.62 -7.86 -7.04
N PHE A 198 -9.85 -6.81 -6.23
CA PHE A 198 -8.82 -5.88 -5.78
C PHE A 198 -8.74 -5.79 -4.24
N PRO A 199 -7.51 -5.64 -3.66
CA PRO A 199 -7.31 -5.49 -2.22
C PRO A 199 -8.00 -4.27 -1.60
N LEU A 200 -8.11 -3.17 -2.35
CA LEU A 200 -8.68 -1.91 -1.88
C LEU A 200 -10.17 -1.75 -2.23
N PRO A 201 -10.95 -1.03 -1.41
CA PRO A 201 -12.32 -0.66 -1.76
C PRO A 201 -12.33 0.38 -2.90
N ALA A 202 -13.44 0.44 -3.64
CA ALA A 202 -13.57 1.29 -4.82
C ALA A 202 -13.33 2.79 -4.55
N CYS A 203 -13.76 3.32 -3.40
CA CYS A 203 -13.54 4.72 -3.02
C CYS A 203 -12.04 5.06 -2.90
N ALA A 204 -11.26 4.13 -2.35
CA ALA A 204 -9.82 4.27 -2.20
C ALA A 204 -9.11 4.18 -3.55
N LEU A 205 -9.51 3.22 -4.39
CA LEU A 205 -8.94 3.06 -5.73
C LEU A 205 -9.18 4.30 -6.60
N GLN A 206 -10.41 4.82 -6.61
CA GLN A 206 -10.76 6.03 -7.34
C GLN A 206 -9.96 7.24 -6.84
N HIS A 207 -9.75 7.38 -5.53
CA HIS A 207 -8.93 8.45 -4.98
C HIS A 207 -7.47 8.34 -5.44
N LEU A 208 -6.89 7.14 -5.42
CA LEU A 208 -5.53 6.91 -5.90
C LEU A 208 -5.36 7.26 -7.38
N GLU A 209 -6.33 6.89 -8.23
CA GLU A 209 -6.33 7.22 -9.66
C GLU A 209 -6.37 8.74 -9.89
N ILE A 210 -7.25 9.45 -9.18
CA ILE A 210 -7.36 10.91 -9.27
C ILE A 210 -6.09 11.57 -8.73
N ALA A 211 -5.59 11.14 -7.57
CA ALA A 211 -4.40 11.73 -6.95
C ALA A 211 -3.16 11.56 -7.83
N THR A 212 -2.97 10.38 -8.42
CA THR A 212 -1.87 10.10 -9.36
C THR A 212 -1.97 11.02 -10.58
N THR A 213 -3.17 11.15 -11.16
CA THR A 213 -3.40 12.04 -12.31
C THR A 213 -3.13 13.50 -11.97
N MET A 214 -3.63 13.96 -10.81
CA MET A 214 -3.41 15.32 -10.33
C MET A 214 -1.93 15.61 -10.07
N GLY A 215 -1.16 14.64 -9.56
CA GLY A 215 0.29 14.75 -9.40
C GLY A 215 0.99 14.97 -10.74
N LEU A 216 0.66 14.16 -11.76
CA LEU A 216 1.18 14.34 -13.11
C LEU A 216 0.81 15.71 -13.70
N MET A 217 -0.42 16.16 -13.50
CA MET A 217 -0.84 17.50 -13.94
C MET A 217 -0.08 18.62 -13.23
N GLN A 218 0.19 18.49 -11.93
CA GLN A 218 1.00 19.46 -11.18
C GLN A 218 2.43 19.51 -11.69
N ASP A 219 3.03 18.37 -12.04
CA ASP A 219 4.37 18.33 -12.62
C ASP A 219 4.42 19.02 -13.99
N LEU A 220 3.41 18.79 -14.84
CA LEU A 220 3.29 19.52 -16.12
C LEU A 220 3.15 21.03 -15.90
N ILE A 221 2.32 21.47 -14.94
CA ILE A 221 2.18 22.89 -14.60
C ILE A 221 3.50 23.47 -14.10
N ARG A 222 4.25 22.75 -13.26
CA ARG A 222 5.57 23.19 -12.79
C ARG A 222 6.55 23.35 -13.94
N VAL A 223 6.58 22.41 -14.88
CA VAL A 223 7.43 22.50 -16.08
C VAL A 223 7.07 23.74 -16.89
N GLN A 224 5.78 24.01 -17.10
CA GLN A 224 5.31 25.21 -17.81
C GLN A 224 5.73 26.50 -17.11
N ILE A 225 5.59 26.57 -15.78
CA ILE A 225 5.96 27.77 -14.99
C ILE A 225 7.48 27.99 -15.01
N GLN A 226 8.28 26.92 -14.98
CA GLN A 226 9.74 27.00 -15.02
C GLN A 226 10.27 27.35 -16.42
N ASN A 227 9.50 27.08 -17.47
CA ASN A 227 9.90 27.30 -18.87
C ASN A 227 8.81 28.07 -19.64
N PRO A 228 8.50 29.32 -19.22
CA PRO A 228 7.37 30.08 -19.77
C PRO A 228 7.55 30.40 -21.26
N ASP A 229 8.81 30.51 -21.73
CA ASP A 229 9.18 30.89 -23.09
C ASP A 229 9.65 29.69 -23.94
N SER A 230 9.35 28.46 -23.52
CA SER A 230 9.77 27.29 -24.30
C SER A 230 8.98 27.18 -25.60
N ASP A 231 9.68 27.06 -26.72
CA ASP A 231 9.07 26.73 -28.02
C ASP A 231 8.60 25.26 -28.10
N MET A 232 8.98 24.42 -27.13
CA MET A 232 8.53 23.04 -27.04
C MET A 232 7.24 22.92 -26.24
N ASP A 233 6.35 22.03 -26.66
CA ASP A 233 5.17 21.73 -25.85
C ASP A 233 5.57 21.11 -24.49
N VAL A 234 4.79 21.41 -23.46
CA VAL A 234 5.05 21.07 -22.05
C VAL A 234 5.22 19.56 -21.85
N LEU A 235 4.46 18.77 -22.60
CA LEU A 235 4.48 17.32 -22.47
C LEU A 235 5.78 16.75 -23.03
N SER A 236 6.22 17.24 -24.20
CA SER A 236 7.51 16.90 -24.81
C SER A 236 8.68 17.32 -23.91
N LEU A 237 8.62 18.51 -23.32
CA LEU A 237 9.63 18.99 -22.38
C LEU A 237 9.66 18.12 -21.10
N TRP A 238 8.51 17.81 -20.52
CA TRP A 238 8.42 16.91 -19.37
C TRP A 238 8.92 15.50 -19.68
N MET A 239 8.55 14.91 -20.83
CA MET A 239 9.04 13.61 -21.26
C MET A 239 10.56 13.58 -21.44
N ALA A 240 11.14 14.63 -22.02
CA ALA A 240 12.60 14.77 -22.15
C ALA A 240 13.29 14.89 -20.79
N THR A 241 12.63 15.51 -19.81
CA THR A 241 13.18 15.76 -18.47
C THR A 241 13.07 14.53 -17.56
N VAL A 242 11.94 13.83 -17.60
CA VAL A 242 11.62 12.71 -16.69
C VAL A 242 12.03 11.35 -17.25
N ASN A 243 12.19 11.23 -18.58
CA ASN A 243 12.47 9.99 -19.30
C ASN A 243 11.65 8.79 -18.77
N PRO A 244 10.31 8.90 -18.65
CA PRO A 244 9.49 7.81 -18.16
C PRO A 244 9.62 6.64 -19.13
N LYS A 245 10.05 5.46 -18.66
CA LYS A 245 9.92 4.23 -19.46
C LYS A 245 8.44 4.12 -19.83
N PRO A 246 8.09 4.02 -21.14
CA PRO A 246 6.70 3.87 -21.52
C PRO A 246 6.14 2.66 -20.80
N LEU A 247 4.96 2.82 -20.19
CA LEU A 247 4.16 1.72 -19.68
C LEU A 247 4.01 0.75 -20.85
N ALA A 248 4.78 -0.33 -20.84
CA ALA A 248 4.70 -1.34 -21.87
C ALA A 248 3.29 -1.91 -21.77
N ALA A 249 2.42 -1.52 -22.70
CA ALA A 249 1.19 -2.24 -22.97
C ALA A 249 1.63 -3.64 -23.36
N GLN A 250 1.61 -4.58 -22.40
CA GLN A 250 1.80 -5.98 -22.75
C GLN A 250 0.65 -6.33 -23.70
N PRO A 251 0.94 -6.76 -24.93
CA PRO A 251 -0.11 -7.30 -25.77
C PRO A 251 -0.69 -8.51 -25.03
N SER A 252 -2.00 -8.49 -24.79
CA SER A 252 -2.70 -9.63 -24.21
C SER A 252 -2.45 -10.82 -25.13
N THR A 253 -1.57 -11.73 -24.73
CA THR A 253 -1.48 -13.06 -25.33
C THR A 253 -2.59 -13.89 -24.72
N ARG A 254 -3.83 -13.53 -25.10
CA ARG A 254 -4.95 -14.47 -25.09
C ARG A 254 -4.56 -15.60 -26.03
N THR A 255 -3.92 -16.62 -25.50
CA THR A 255 -3.81 -17.91 -26.18
C THR A 255 -5.23 -18.46 -26.25
N ALA A 256 -5.80 -18.41 -27.45
CA ALA A 256 -7.05 -19.07 -27.77
C ALA A 256 -6.88 -20.56 -27.43
N THR A 257 -7.51 -21.02 -26.36
CA THR A 257 -7.64 -22.44 -26.06
C THR A 257 -8.47 -23.06 -27.18
N THR A 258 -7.81 -23.85 -28.02
CA THR A 258 -8.45 -24.65 -29.05
C THR A 258 -9.34 -25.69 -28.39
N GLU A 259 -10.64 -25.50 -28.59
CA GLU A 259 -11.73 -26.38 -28.19
C GLU A 259 -11.59 -27.74 -28.89
N ARG A 260 -10.91 -28.70 -28.25
CA ARG A 260 -10.88 -30.09 -28.72
C ARG A 260 -12.21 -30.77 -28.38
N LYS A 261 -13.14 -30.66 -29.33
CA LYS A 261 -14.36 -31.45 -29.49
C LYS A 261 -14.04 -32.95 -29.36
N ARG A 262 -14.34 -33.54 -28.21
CA ARG A 262 -14.20 -34.99 -27.96
C ARG A 262 -15.39 -35.69 -28.65
N GLN A 263 -15.12 -36.36 -29.77
CA GLN A 263 -16.07 -37.26 -30.42
C GLN A 263 -16.42 -38.39 -29.45
N ARG A 264 -17.73 -38.56 -29.23
CA ARG A 264 -18.32 -39.76 -28.64
C ARG A 264 -18.21 -40.92 -29.63
N ARG A 265 -17.74 -42.07 -29.16
CA ARG A 265 -18.18 -43.38 -29.60
C ARG A 265 -18.72 -44.09 -28.36
#